data_AF-A0A2J8PJV9-F1
#
_entry.id   AF-A0A2J8PJV9-F1
#
_cell.length_a   1.000
_cell.length_b   1.000
_cell.length_c   1.000
_cell.angle_alpha   90.00
_cell.angle_beta   90.00
_cell.angle_gamma   90.00
#
_symmetry.space_group_name_H-M   'P 1'
#
loop_
_entity.id
_entity.type
_entity.pdbx_description
1 polymer ?
#
loop_
_entity_poly.entity_id
_entity_poly.type
_entity_poly.pdbx_seq_one_letter_code
_entity_poly.pdbx_strand_id
1 'polypeptide(L)'
;TIIPHGVPYMTKLLRYFVSEDSIFLHLEHVQGHIRLTYFGQWSEVEPQCCGEAVDNLYSAPEVGGISELTEACDWWSFGSLLYELLTGMALSQSHPSGIQAHTQLQLPEWLSRPAASLLTELLQFEPTRRLGMGEGGVSKLKSHPFFSTIHWSKLVG
;
A
#
# COMPACT_ATOMS: atom_id res chain seq x y z
N THR A 1 9.64 -19.30 -12.08
CA THR A 1 8.21 -19.42 -12.46
C THR A 1 7.52 -20.35 -11.49
N ILE A 2 6.66 -19.82 -10.62
CA ILE A 2 5.78 -20.61 -9.76
C ILE A 2 4.36 -20.20 -10.14
N ILE A 3 3.62 -21.14 -10.74
CA ILE A 3 2.19 -20.97 -11.04
C ILE A 3 1.45 -21.63 -9.87
N PRO A 4 0.66 -20.88 -9.08
CA PRO A 4 -0.11 -21.47 -8.00
C PRO A 4 -1.23 -22.32 -8.61
N HIS A 5 -1.17 -23.62 -8.36
CA HIS A 5 -2.30 -24.51 -8.58
C HIS A 5 -3.38 -24.21 -7.54
N GLY A 6 -4.50 -23.63 -8.00
CA GLY A 6 -5.83 -23.78 -7.44
C GLY A 6 -6.00 -23.43 -5.96
N VAL A 7 -6.14 -22.14 -5.65
CA VAL A 7 -6.78 -21.70 -4.40
C VAL A 7 -8.17 -21.18 -4.76
N PRO A 8 -9.27 -21.73 -4.20
CA PRO A 8 -10.61 -21.21 -4.44
C PRO A 8 -10.71 -19.74 -4.01
N TYR A 9 -11.43 -18.92 -4.79
CA TYR A 9 -11.75 -17.50 -4.51
C TYR A 9 -10.62 -16.48 -4.68
N MET A 10 -9.52 -16.84 -5.35
CA MET A 10 -8.50 -15.86 -5.72
C MET A 10 -8.95 -15.04 -6.93
N THR A 11 -8.79 -13.72 -6.90
CA THR A 11 -8.80 -12.87 -8.10
C THR A 11 -7.84 -13.50 -9.10
N LYS A 12 -8.38 -13.93 -10.25
CA LYS A 12 -7.58 -14.62 -11.25
C LYS A 12 -6.62 -13.60 -11.86
N LEU A 13 -5.32 -13.78 -11.62
CA LEU A 13 -4.29 -13.10 -12.40
C LEU A 13 -4.41 -13.64 -13.82
N LEU A 14 -4.99 -12.84 -14.70
CA LEU A 14 -5.18 -13.24 -16.10
C LEU A 14 -3.84 -13.23 -16.80
N ARG A 15 -3.09 -12.14 -16.60
CA ARG A 15 -1.75 -11.93 -17.14
C ARG A 15 -0.99 -11.00 -16.22
N TYR A 16 0.32 -11.18 -16.17
CA TYR A 16 1.21 -10.12 -15.75
C TYR A 16 2.12 -9.76 -16.92
N PHE A 17 2.49 -8.50 -17.01
CA PHE A 17 3.47 -8.02 -17.97
C PHE A 17 4.63 -7.44 -17.18
N VAL A 18 5.83 -7.87 -17.52
CA VAL A 18 7.06 -7.30 -16.96
C VAL A 18 7.65 -6.43 -18.05
N SER A 19 7.72 -5.14 -17.77
CA SER A 19 8.58 -4.19 -18.50
C SER A 19 9.94 -4.12 -17.80
N GLU A 20 10.91 -3.39 -18.38
CA GLU A 20 12.23 -3.22 -17.76
C GLU A 20 12.14 -2.72 -16.30
N ASP A 21 11.16 -1.86 -15.98
CA ASP A 21 11.03 -1.23 -14.66
C ASP A 21 9.73 -1.52 -13.89
N SER A 22 8.77 -2.24 -14.50
CA SER A 22 7.39 -2.29 -13.98
C SER A 22 6.76 -3.67 -14.12
N ILE A 23 5.92 -4.03 -13.15
CA ILE A 23 5.07 -5.23 -13.21
C ILE A 23 3.61 -4.80 -13.30
N PHE A 24 2.99 -5.02 -14.46
CA PHE A 24 1.58 -4.79 -14.67
C PHE A 24 0.80 -6.05 -14.32
N LEU A 25 -0.19 -5.94 -13.44
CA LEU A 25 -1.05 -7.05 -13.06
C LEU A 25 -2.44 -6.87 -13.67
N HIS A 26 -2.79 -7.72 -14.63
CA HIS A 26 -4.14 -7.76 -15.18
C HIS A 26 -5.00 -8.74 -14.37
N LEU A 27 -5.91 -8.17 -13.59
CA LEU A 27 -6.79 -8.90 -12.67
C LEU A 27 -8.20 -8.97 -13.23
N GLU A 28 -8.81 -10.16 -13.21
CA GLU A 28 -10.23 -10.32 -13.51
C GLU A 28 -11.07 -9.93 -12.29
N HIS A 29 -11.95 -8.93 -12.43
CA HIS A 29 -12.89 -8.58 -11.37
C HIS A 29 -13.96 -9.67 -11.24
N VAL A 30 -13.83 -10.48 -10.19
CA VAL A 30 -14.86 -11.44 -9.75
C VAL A 30 -15.48 -10.87 -8.48
N GLN A 31 -16.82 -10.93 -8.33
CA GLN A 31 -17.46 -10.60 -7.04
C GLN A 31 -16.84 -11.48 -5.93
N GLY A 32 -16.00 -10.87 -5.07
CA GLY A 32 -15.18 -11.57 -4.10
C GLY A 32 -14.11 -10.67 -3.45
N HIS A 33 -13.33 -11.23 -2.52
CA HIS A 33 -12.30 -10.49 -1.78
C HIS A 33 -11.06 -10.22 -2.65
N ILE A 34 -10.47 -9.03 -2.52
CA ILE A 34 -9.18 -8.69 -3.14
C ILE A 34 -8.05 -9.21 -2.23
N ARG A 35 -7.13 -9.99 -2.79
CA ARG A 35 -5.91 -10.43 -2.11
C ARG A 35 -4.69 -9.98 -2.92
N LEU A 36 -4.09 -8.86 -2.53
CA LEU A 36 -2.80 -8.42 -3.05
C LEU A 36 -1.70 -9.17 -2.29
N THR A 37 -0.89 -9.97 -3.01
CA THR A 37 0.27 -10.64 -2.42
C THR A 37 1.44 -10.49 -3.40
N TYR A 38 2.55 -9.96 -2.92
CA TYR A 38 3.82 -9.91 -3.64
C TYR A 38 4.90 -10.49 -2.72
N PHE A 39 5.72 -11.41 -3.23
CA PHE A 39 6.93 -11.86 -2.57
C PHE A 39 8.07 -11.72 -3.57
N GLY A 40 8.97 -10.77 -3.32
CA GLY A 40 10.24 -10.64 -4.02
C GLY A 40 11.36 -10.70 -3.00
N GLN A 41 12.17 -11.75 -3.05
CA GLN A 41 13.46 -11.78 -2.36
C GLN A 41 14.53 -11.85 -3.44
N TRP A 42 15.20 -10.73 -3.67
CA TRP A 42 16.29 -10.64 -4.64
C TRP A 42 17.59 -10.43 -3.88
N SER A 43 18.42 -11.46 -3.83
CA SER A 43 19.73 -11.44 -3.18
C SER A 43 20.82 -10.75 -4.03
N GLU A 44 20.50 -10.33 -5.25
CA GLU A 44 21.46 -9.81 -6.23
C GLU A 44 21.03 -8.49 -6.90
N VAL A 45 19.93 -7.87 -6.42
CA VAL A 45 19.45 -6.61 -7.00
C VAL A 45 20.04 -5.48 -6.17
N GLU A 46 20.77 -4.58 -6.84
CA GLU A 46 21.19 -3.31 -6.26
C GLU A 46 19.98 -2.66 -5.57
N PRO A 47 20.15 -2.02 -4.40
CA PRO A 47 19.04 -1.46 -3.62
C PRO A 47 18.47 -0.18 -4.27
N GLN A 48 18.34 -0.18 -5.60
CA GLN A 48 17.75 0.88 -6.37
C GLN A 48 16.24 0.72 -6.26
N CYS A 49 15.61 1.69 -5.60
CA CYS A 49 14.17 1.78 -5.56
C CYS A 49 13.63 1.98 -6.99
N CYS A 50 12.55 1.29 -7.35
CA CYS A 50 11.90 1.46 -8.64
C CYS A 50 11.53 2.95 -8.83
N GLY A 51 12.09 3.60 -9.86
CA GLY A 51 11.89 5.03 -10.11
C GLY A 51 10.41 5.39 -10.28
N GLU A 52 9.64 4.55 -10.97
CA GLU A 52 8.20 4.73 -11.16
C GLU A 52 7.42 4.65 -9.83
N ALA A 53 7.86 3.80 -8.89
CA ALA A 53 7.24 3.71 -7.56
C ALA A 53 7.54 4.95 -6.71
N VAL A 54 8.71 5.56 -6.88
CA VAL A 54 9.07 6.83 -6.24
C VAL A 54 8.26 7.98 -6.85
N ASP A 55 8.23 8.09 -8.18
CA ASP A 55 7.52 9.15 -8.91
C ASP A 55 6.01 9.14 -8.62
N ASN A 56 5.43 7.94 -8.45
CA ASN A 56 4.02 7.79 -8.12
C ASN A 56 3.71 7.81 -6.61
N LEU A 57 4.72 8.06 -5.76
CA LEU A 57 4.60 8.08 -4.30
C LEU A 57 4.09 6.74 -3.69
N TYR A 58 4.34 5.61 -4.36
CA TYR A 58 4.15 4.28 -3.77
C TYR A 58 5.29 3.91 -2.82
N SER A 59 6.48 4.48 -3.03
CA SER A 59 7.62 4.38 -2.12
C SER A 59 7.54 5.44 -1.03
N ALA A 60 7.90 5.06 0.20
CA ALA A 60 7.89 5.98 1.33
C ALA A 60 8.97 7.07 1.18
N PRO A 61 8.78 8.29 1.75
CA PRO A 61 9.73 9.40 1.61
C PRO A 61 11.15 9.10 2.10
N GLU A 62 11.31 8.18 3.06
CA GLU A 62 12.61 7.75 3.58
C GLU A 62 13.33 6.75 2.68
N VAL A 63 12.64 6.16 1.69
CA VAL A 63 13.23 5.22 0.74
C VAL A 63 14.14 5.98 -0.22
N GLY A 64 15.43 5.64 -0.22
CA GLY A 64 16.46 6.37 -0.95
C GLY A 64 17.15 7.47 -0.12
N GLY A 65 16.73 7.67 1.13
CA GLY A 65 17.44 8.49 2.10
C GLY A 65 18.60 7.76 2.79
N ILE A 66 19.23 8.43 3.75
CA ILE A 66 20.28 7.86 4.61
C ILE A 66 19.74 7.07 5.82
N SER A 67 18.41 7.08 6.00
CA SER A 67 17.74 6.45 7.13
C SER A 67 17.64 4.93 6.94
N GLU A 68 17.65 4.18 8.05
CA GLU A 68 17.37 2.75 8.01
C GLU A 68 15.93 2.50 7.54
N LEU A 69 15.79 1.58 6.57
CA LEU A 69 14.48 1.13 6.11
C LEU A 69 13.83 0.26 7.19
N THR A 70 12.55 0.50 7.44
CA THR A 70 11.76 -0.24 8.43
C THR A 70 10.44 -0.69 7.81
N GLU A 71 9.68 -1.53 8.53
CA GLU A 71 8.32 -1.93 8.14
C GLU A 71 7.38 -0.72 7.94
N ALA A 72 7.74 0.47 8.43
CA ALA A 72 7.02 1.72 8.16
C ALA A 72 6.91 2.04 6.66
N CYS A 73 7.88 1.61 5.84
CA CYS A 73 7.85 1.82 4.41
C CYS A 73 6.68 1.06 3.77
N ASP A 74 6.39 -0.16 4.23
CA ASP A 74 5.28 -0.98 3.74
C ASP A 74 3.93 -0.35 4.08
N TRP A 75 3.80 0.28 5.26
CA TRP A 75 2.57 0.99 5.64
C TRP A 75 2.29 2.21 4.78
N TRP A 76 3.34 2.91 4.34
CA TRP A 76 3.19 3.98 3.34
C TRP A 76 2.70 3.42 2.01
N SER A 77 3.36 2.39 1.48
CA SER A 77 2.97 1.77 0.21
C SER A 77 1.53 1.27 0.25
N PHE A 78 1.13 0.64 1.36
CA PHE A 78 -0.25 0.24 1.59
C PHE A 78 -1.20 1.45 1.61
N GLY A 79 -0.85 2.52 2.30
CA GLY A 79 -1.64 3.76 2.33
C GLY A 79 -1.79 4.41 0.95
N SER A 80 -0.72 4.42 0.14
CA SER A 80 -0.70 5.03 -1.19
C SER A 80 -1.58 4.24 -2.19
N LEU A 81 -1.48 2.91 -2.17
CA LEU A 81 -2.38 2.04 -2.94
C LEU A 81 -3.83 2.18 -2.47
N LEU A 82 -4.07 2.21 -1.15
CA LEU A 82 -5.41 2.36 -0.60
C LEU A 82 -6.02 3.73 -0.96
N TYR A 83 -5.21 4.78 -1.00
CA TYR A 83 -5.63 6.11 -1.46
C TYR A 83 -6.13 6.04 -2.90
N GLU A 84 -5.35 5.43 -3.80
CA GLU A 84 -5.74 5.29 -5.21
C GLU A 84 -7.01 4.45 -5.36
N LEU A 85 -7.11 3.31 -4.66
CA LEU A 85 -8.29 2.46 -4.71
C LEU A 85 -9.56 3.15 -4.19
N LEU A 86 -9.43 4.00 -3.17
CA LEU A 86 -10.56 4.69 -2.57
C LEU A 86 -10.94 5.97 -3.31
N THR A 87 -9.99 6.66 -3.93
CA THR A 87 -10.21 7.97 -4.58
C THR A 87 -10.31 7.89 -6.11
N GLY A 88 -9.77 6.84 -6.72
CA GLY A 88 -9.58 6.71 -8.16
C GLY A 88 -8.43 7.56 -8.72
N MET A 89 -7.61 8.17 -7.87
CA MET A 89 -6.47 9.01 -8.26
C MET A 89 -5.21 8.58 -7.52
N ALA A 90 -4.08 8.51 -8.23
CA ALA A 90 -2.81 8.22 -7.59
C ALA A 90 -2.42 9.36 -6.63
N LEU A 91 -1.65 9.03 -5.59
CA LEU A 91 -1.23 10.00 -4.59
C LEU A 91 -0.38 11.12 -5.21
N SER A 92 0.48 10.79 -6.18
CA SER A 92 1.29 11.73 -6.96
C SER A 92 0.47 12.73 -7.77
N GLN A 93 -0.72 12.34 -8.25
CA GLN A 93 -1.61 13.25 -8.98
C GLN A 93 -2.20 14.32 -8.05
N SER A 94 -2.46 13.94 -6.80
CA SER A 94 -2.98 14.86 -5.78
C SER A 94 -1.87 15.67 -5.09
N HIS A 95 -0.63 15.15 -5.10
CA HIS A 95 0.55 15.76 -4.50
C HIS A 95 1.74 15.72 -5.48
N PRO A 96 1.71 16.48 -6.59
CA PRO A 96 2.75 16.43 -7.61
C PRO A 96 4.12 16.93 -7.12
N SER A 97 4.15 17.67 -6.02
CA SER A 97 5.38 18.11 -5.34
C SER A 97 5.83 17.17 -4.21
N GLY A 98 5.19 16.00 -4.08
CA GLY A 98 5.38 15.09 -2.96
C GLY A 98 4.70 15.55 -1.68
N ILE A 99 4.86 14.74 -0.63
CA ILE A 99 4.33 15.00 0.71
C ILE A 99 5.52 15.29 1.63
N GLN A 100 5.43 16.38 2.39
CA GLN A 100 6.40 16.78 3.41
C GLN A 100 5.74 16.75 4.79
N ALA A 101 6.53 16.95 5.85
CA ALA A 101 6.05 16.91 7.24
C ALA A 101 4.85 17.83 7.55
N HIS A 102 4.66 18.91 6.79
CA HIS A 102 3.58 19.88 6.96
C HIS A 102 2.54 19.84 5.83
N THR A 103 2.70 18.94 4.84
CA THR A 103 1.73 18.78 3.75
C THR A 103 0.46 18.14 4.30
N GLN A 104 -0.69 18.79 4.11
CA GLN A 104 -1.98 18.19 4.44
C GLN A 104 -2.44 17.27 3.31
N LEU A 105 -2.76 16.02 3.67
CA LEU A 105 -3.28 15.03 2.73
C LEU A 105 -4.60 15.51 2.12
N GLN A 106 -4.62 15.72 0.81
CA GLN A 106 -5.82 16.08 0.06
C GLN A 106 -6.75 14.87 -0.05
N LEU A 107 -7.92 14.94 0.58
CA LEU A 107 -8.92 13.87 0.62
C LEU A 107 -10.25 14.38 0.05
N PRO A 108 -10.92 13.61 -0.82
CA PRO A 108 -12.23 14.00 -1.33
C PRO A 108 -13.31 14.06 -0.22
N GLU A 109 -14.24 15.01 -0.32
CA GLU A 109 -15.29 15.21 0.69
C GLU A 109 -16.26 14.03 0.83
N TRP A 110 -16.42 13.24 -0.24
CA TRP A 110 -17.28 12.05 -0.27
C TRP A 110 -16.64 10.84 0.42
N LEU A 111 -15.36 10.91 0.80
CA LEU A 111 -14.69 9.83 1.49
C LEU A 111 -15.25 9.69 2.92
N SER A 112 -15.55 8.46 3.34
CA SER A 112 -16.05 8.22 4.69
C SER A 112 -15.03 8.67 5.76
N ARG A 113 -15.51 9.16 6.91
CA ARG A 113 -14.62 9.58 8.02
C ARG A 113 -13.62 8.49 8.44
N PRO A 114 -14.01 7.20 8.57
CA PRO A 114 -13.04 6.15 8.86
C PRO A 114 -12.00 5.96 7.76
N ALA A 115 -12.37 6.06 6.49
CA ALA A 115 -11.42 5.95 5.39
C ALA A 115 -10.43 7.13 5.38
N ALA A 116 -10.92 8.35 5.58
CA ALA A 116 -10.10 9.54 5.70
C ALA A 116 -9.11 9.46 6.88
N SER A 117 -9.56 8.98 8.05
CA SER A 117 -8.70 8.77 9.22
C SER A 117 -7.61 7.75 8.91
N LEU A 118 -7.97 6.61 8.33
CA LEU A 118 -7.03 5.54 7.99
C LEU A 118 -5.93 6.03 7.05
N LEU A 119 -6.30 6.71 5.95
CA LEU A 119 -5.35 7.25 4.99
C LEU A 119 -4.44 8.30 5.63
N THR A 120 -5.00 9.17 6.47
CA THR A 120 -4.23 10.20 7.18
C THR A 120 -3.22 9.56 8.13
N GLU A 121 -3.58 8.50 8.85
CA GLU A 121 -2.67 7.85 9.79
C GLU A 121 -1.62 6.96 9.10
N LEU A 122 -1.92 6.37 7.94
CA LEU A 122 -0.95 5.59 7.14
C LEU A 122 0.06 6.49 6.40
N LEU A 123 -0.40 7.59 5.82
CA LEU A 123 0.38 8.51 4.98
C LEU A 123 1.03 9.65 5.78
N GLN A 124 1.52 9.34 6.99
CA GLN A 124 2.33 10.27 7.76
C GLN A 124 3.74 10.34 7.18
N PHE A 125 4.28 11.55 7.00
CA PHE A 125 5.65 11.74 6.53
C PHE A 125 6.65 11.04 7.45
N GLU A 126 6.54 11.30 8.76
CA GLU A 126 7.39 10.69 9.79
C GLU A 126 7.07 9.18 9.95
N PRO A 127 8.04 8.28 9.70
CA PRO A 127 7.80 6.82 9.72
C PRO A 127 7.27 6.32 11.07
N THR A 128 7.79 6.85 12.18
CA THR A 128 7.41 6.47 13.55
C THR A 128 5.99 6.87 13.93
N ARG A 129 5.38 7.79 13.19
CA ARG A 129 4.00 8.27 13.42
C ARG A 129 2.97 7.52 12.58
N ARG A 130 3.38 6.65 11.66
CA ARG A 130 2.47 5.89 10.80
C ARG A 130 1.70 4.85 11.59
N LEU A 131 0.43 4.65 11.23
CA LEU A 131 -0.36 3.55 11.74
C LEU A 131 0.28 2.21 11.35
N GLY A 132 0.40 1.30 12.32
CA GLY A 132 1.16 0.06 12.15
C GLY A 132 2.53 0.11 12.82
N MET A 133 3.03 1.31 13.16
CA MET A 133 4.25 1.52 13.94
C MET A 133 3.96 1.80 15.42
N GLY A 134 4.96 1.53 16.27
CA GLY A 134 4.91 1.84 17.70
C GLY A 134 4.05 0.88 18.54
N GLU A 135 3.61 1.35 19.70
CA GLU A 135 2.84 0.54 20.65
C GLU A 135 1.52 0.06 20.04
N GLY A 136 1.31 -1.26 20.02
CA GLY A 136 0.13 -1.89 19.40
C GLY A 136 0.26 -2.19 17.91
N GLY A 137 1.26 -1.64 17.21
CA GLY A 137 1.65 -1.97 15.83
C GLY A 137 0.49 -2.36 14.89
N VAL A 138 0.62 -3.54 14.27
CA VAL A 138 -0.40 -4.12 13.36
C VAL A 138 -1.75 -4.35 14.05
N SER A 139 -1.77 -4.62 15.36
CA SER A 139 -3.02 -4.80 16.10
C SER A 139 -3.87 -3.52 16.11
N LYS A 140 -3.22 -2.36 16.25
CA LYS A 140 -3.89 -1.06 16.18
C LYS A 140 -4.50 -0.82 14.81
N LEU A 141 -3.75 -1.15 13.75
CA LEU A 141 -4.25 -1.10 12.38
C LEU A 141 -5.46 -2.00 12.17
N LYS A 142 -5.40 -3.27 12.63
CA LYS A 142 -6.52 -4.21 12.53
C LYS A 142 -7.76 -3.74 13.30
N SER A 143 -7.58 -3.03 14.41
CA SER A 143 -8.67 -2.47 15.22
C SER A 143 -9.24 -1.14 14.68
N HIS A 144 -8.66 -0.58 13.62
CA HIS A 144 -9.08 0.73 13.10
C HIS A 144 -10.55 0.70 12.64
N PRO A 145 -11.36 1.75 12.90
CA PRO A 145 -12.81 1.76 12.58
C PRO A 145 -13.16 1.44 11.12
N PHE A 146 -12.25 1.75 10.18
CA PHE A 146 -12.39 1.37 8.78
C PHE A 146 -12.55 -0.14 8.57
N PHE A 147 -11.91 -0.96 9.42
CA PHE A 147 -11.98 -2.42 9.39
C PHE A 147 -12.96 -3.01 10.41
N SER A 148 -13.86 -2.20 10.98
CA SER A 148 -14.81 -2.66 12.01
C SER A 148 -15.72 -3.81 11.58
N THR A 149 -15.97 -3.95 10.27
CA THR A 149 -16.75 -5.04 9.68
C THR A 149 -15.93 -6.28 9.34
N ILE A 150 -14.60 -6.21 9.49
CA ILE A 150 -13.68 -7.28 9.12
C ILE A 150 -13.45 -8.22 10.29
N HIS A 151 -13.82 -9.48 10.10
CA HIS A 151 -13.48 -10.56 11.05
C HIS A 151 -12.11 -11.14 10.71
N TRP A 152 -11.06 -10.51 11.23
CA TRP A 152 -9.66 -10.91 10.96
C TRP A 152 -9.38 -12.38 11.24
N SER A 153 -10.02 -13.00 12.24
CA SER A 153 -9.88 -14.43 12.54
C SER A 153 -10.36 -15.36 11.43
N LYS A 154 -11.29 -14.89 10.57
CA LYS A 154 -11.77 -15.65 9.39
C LYS A 154 -10.87 -15.47 8.17
N LEU A 155 -9.89 -14.56 8.24
CA LEU A 155 -8.95 -14.27 7.16
C LEU A 155 -7.58 -14.94 7.38
N VAL A 156 -7.35 -15.56 8.54
CA VAL A 156 -6.15 -16.36 8.79
C VAL A 156 -6.41 -17.75 8.20
N GLY A 157 -5.90 -17.97 6.99
CA GLY A 157 -5.87 -19.26 6.30
C GLY A 157 -4.49 -19.89 6.39
#